data_AF-A0A926AQQ1-F1
#
_entry.id   AF-A0A926AQQ1-F1
#
_cell.length_a   1.000
_cell.length_b   1.000
_cell.length_c   1.000
_cell.angle_alpha   90.00
_cell.angle_beta   90.00
_cell.angle_gamma   90.00
#
_symmetry.space_group_name_H-M   'P 1'
#
loop_
_entity.id
_entity.type
_entity.pdbx_description
1 polymer ?
#
loop_
_entity_poly.entity_id
_entity_poly.type
_entity_poly.pdbx_seq_one_letter_code
_entity_poly.pdbx_strand_id
1 'polypeptide(L)'
;FISYAQPSEREGFFRFAEHLARTTAALFQARPHWGKYCPIDSETVAALYPHLAEFRSVCSSLDPTGRFCNEWVSRLLFDEGKFH
;
A
#
# COMPACT_ATOMS: atom_id res chain seq x y z
N PHE A 1 2.44 10.21 22.11
CA PHE A 1 2.79 9.70 20.76
C PHE A 1 1.83 8.56 20.44
N ILE A 2 1.26 8.51 19.23
CA ILE A 2 0.25 7.49 18.91
C ILE A 2 0.73 6.05 19.14
N SER A 3 2.03 5.81 18.98
CA SER A 3 2.66 4.52 19.24
C SER A 3 2.49 4.00 20.68
N TYR A 4 2.15 4.88 21.63
CA TYR A 4 1.94 4.53 23.05
C TYR A 4 0.48 4.64 23.52
N ALA A 5 -0.44 5.08 22.66
CA ALA A 5 -1.87 5.18 23.01
C ALA A 5 -2.49 3.79 23.14
N GLN A 6 -3.52 3.61 23.96
CA GLN A 6 -4.29 2.35 23.98
C GLN A 6 -4.93 2.10 22.60
N PRO A 7 -5.13 0.85 22.15
CA PRO A 7 -5.74 0.57 20.85
C PRO A 7 -7.08 1.29 20.63
N SER A 8 -7.92 1.38 21.66
CA SER A 8 -9.21 2.10 21.64
C SER A 8 -9.07 3.60 21.40
N GLU A 9 -7.94 4.21 21.79
CA GLU A 9 -7.67 5.63 21.62
C GLU A 9 -7.13 5.96 20.22
N ARG A 10 -6.74 4.95 19.43
CA ARG A 10 -6.14 5.14 18.09
C ARG A 10 -7.18 5.12 16.97
N GLU A 11 -8.42 4.70 17.25
CA GLU A 11 -9.44 4.54 16.23
C GLU A 11 -9.71 5.85 15.46
N GLY A 12 -9.84 6.97 16.18
CA GLY A 12 -10.05 8.28 15.58
C GLY A 12 -8.90 8.70 14.65
N PHE A 13 -7.65 8.39 15.04
CA PHE A 13 -6.51 8.64 14.18
C PHE A 13 -6.55 7.80 12.90
N PHE A 14 -6.83 6.49 13.00
CA PHE A 14 -6.84 5.63 11.82
C PHE A 14 -7.95 6.02 10.85
N ARG A 15 -9.15 6.34 11.35
CA ARG A 15 -10.25 6.86 10.53
C ARG A 15 -9.85 8.15 9.81
N PHE A 16 -9.21 9.09 10.53
CA PHE A 16 -8.74 10.34 9.93
C PHE A 16 -7.63 10.10 8.88
N ALA A 17 -6.62 9.29 9.22
CA ALA A 17 -5.51 9.00 8.34
C ALA A 17 -5.94 8.23 7.09
N GLU A 18 -6.92 7.33 7.20
CA GLU A 18 -7.53 6.65 6.07
C GLU A 18 -8.22 7.63 5.14
N HIS A 19 -9.09 8.49 5.68
CA HIS A 19 -9.78 9.50 4.89
C HIS A 19 -8.78 10.44 4.19
N LEU A 20 -7.78 10.93 4.92
CA LEU A 20 -6.76 11.84 4.39
C LEU A 20 -5.94 11.17 3.27
N ALA A 21 -5.47 9.94 3.47
CA ALA A 21 -4.66 9.23 2.48
C ALA A 21 -5.45 8.97 1.19
N ARG A 22 -6.69 8.46 1.29
CA ARG A 22 -7.54 8.17 0.13
C ARG A 22 -7.92 9.45 -0.64
N THR A 23 -8.33 10.50 0.07
CA THR A 23 -8.75 11.77 -0.57
C THR A 23 -7.59 12.47 -1.25
N THR A 24 -6.41 12.53 -0.60
CA THR A 24 -5.24 13.18 -1.20
C THR A 24 -4.67 12.39 -2.37
N ALA A 25 -4.71 11.05 -2.32
CA ALA A 25 -4.38 10.21 -3.47
C ALA A 25 -5.30 10.50 -4.67
N ALA A 26 -6.61 10.55 -4.45
CA ALA A 26 -7.58 10.81 -5.52
C ALA A 26 -7.45 12.24 -6.10
N LEU A 27 -7.39 13.27 -5.24
CA LEU A 27 -7.44 14.67 -5.67
C LEU A 27 -6.11 15.22 -6.18
N PHE A 28 -5.00 14.73 -5.63
CA PHE A 28 -3.68 15.32 -5.87
C PHE A 28 -2.64 14.32 -6.33
N GLN A 29 -3.05 13.06 -6.61
CA GLN A 29 -2.13 11.98 -6.93
C GLN A 29 -1.05 11.80 -5.84
N ALA A 30 -1.41 12.09 -4.59
CA ALA A 30 -0.50 11.96 -3.46
C ALA A 30 -0.14 10.49 -3.24
N ARG A 31 1.15 10.24 -2.96
CA ARG A 31 1.70 8.90 -2.74
C ARG A 31 2.01 8.71 -1.25
N PRO A 32 1.15 8.01 -0.50
CA PRO A 32 1.43 7.74 0.91
C PRO A 32 2.69 6.90 1.06
N HIS A 33 3.48 7.19 2.09
CA HIS A 33 4.72 6.47 2.34
C HIS A 33 4.42 5.03 2.79
N TRP A 34 4.87 4.04 2.01
CA TRP A 34 4.61 2.61 2.25
C TRP A 34 5.09 2.08 3.61
N GLY A 35 6.20 2.60 4.14
CA GLY A 35 6.71 2.27 5.48
C GLY A 35 5.97 2.93 6.65
N LYS A 36 4.76 3.46 6.42
CA LYS A 36 3.87 4.06 7.43
C LYS A 36 2.47 3.46 7.28
N TYR A 37 1.49 3.97 8.04
CA TYR A 37 0.09 3.63 7.80
C TYR A 37 -0.30 4.07 6.38
N CYS A 38 -0.56 3.09 5.51
CA CYS A 38 -0.79 3.27 4.09
C CYS A 38 -2.09 2.54 3.69
N PRO A 39 -3.25 3.21 3.82
CA PRO A 39 -4.57 2.59 3.63
C PRO A 39 -5.11 2.81 2.21
N ILE A 40 -4.25 2.66 1.20
CA ILE A 40 -4.65 2.66 -0.22
C ILE A 40 -4.63 1.22 -0.75
N ASP A 41 -5.51 0.94 -1.70
CA ASP A 41 -5.64 -0.37 -2.35
C ASP A 41 -4.77 -0.47 -3.62
N SER A 42 -4.71 -1.70 -4.17
CA SER A 42 -3.93 -2.00 -5.37
C SER A 42 -4.39 -1.23 -6.60
N GLU A 43 -5.68 -0.92 -6.70
CA GLU A 43 -6.24 -0.10 -7.78
C GLU A 43 -5.72 1.33 -7.70
N THR A 44 -5.76 1.94 -6.50
CA THR A 44 -5.19 3.27 -6.27
C THR A 44 -3.69 3.29 -6.58
N VAL A 45 -2.95 2.25 -6.18
CA VAL A 45 -1.52 2.14 -6.50
C VAL A 45 -1.29 2.03 -8.01
N ALA A 46 -2.08 1.23 -8.72
CA ALA A 46 -1.97 1.11 -10.18
C ALA A 46 -2.20 2.45 -10.89
N ALA A 47 -3.16 3.25 -10.41
CA ALA A 47 -3.41 4.60 -10.94
C ALA A 47 -2.25 5.57 -10.62
N LEU A 48 -1.71 5.54 -9.41
CA LEU A 48 -0.65 6.45 -8.95
C LEU A 48 0.72 6.17 -9.58
N TYR A 49 0.97 4.93 -10.03
CA TYR A 49 2.26 4.47 -10.56
C TYR A 49 2.10 3.88 -11.97
N PRO A 50 2.19 4.70 -13.03
CA PRO A 50 1.99 4.25 -14.41
C PRO A 50 2.92 3.11 -14.86
N HIS A 51 4.11 3.03 -14.28
CA HIS A 51 5.10 1.98 -14.58
C HIS A 51 5.06 0.78 -13.62
N LEU A 52 3.92 0.58 -12.94
CA LEU A 52 3.77 -0.52 -11.99
C LEU A 52 3.89 -1.89 -12.68
N ALA A 53 3.43 -2.02 -13.93
CA ALA A 53 3.53 -3.28 -14.67
C ALA A 53 4.99 -3.68 -14.94
N GLU A 54 5.83 -2.73 -15.33
CA GLU A 54 7.26 -2.93 -15.55
C GLU A 54 7.96 -3.27 -14.22
N PHE A 55 7.62 -2.56 -13.15
CA PHE A 55 8.12 -2.88 -11.81
C PHE A 55 7.76 -4.32 -11.40
N ARG A 56 6.51 -4.74 -11.60
CA ARG A 56 6.06 -6.12 -11.33
C ARG A 56 6.86 -7.13 -12.14
N SER A 57 7.10 -6.87 -13.43
CA SER A 57 7.91 -7.74 -14.29
C SER A 57 9.34 -7.89 -13.78
N VAL A 58 9.97 -6.81 -13.32
CA VAL A 58 11.31 -6.85 -12.74
C VAL A 58 11.30 -7.70 -11.46
N CYS A 59 10.34 -7.48 -10.56
CA CYS A 59 10.20 -8.29 -9.35
C CYS A 59 10.07 -9.79 -9.67
N SER A 60 9.19 -10.17 -10.60
CA SER A 60 8.99 -11.57 -11.00
C SER A 60 10.25 -12.19 -11.63
N SER A 61 11.07 -11.39 -12.33
CA SER A 61 12.33 -11.88 -12.91
C SER A 61 13.43 -12.13 -11.88
N LEU A 62 13.51 -11.29 -10.84
CA LEU A 62 14.57 -11.32 -9.82
C LEU A 62 14.23 -12.24 -8.65
N ASP A 63 12.94 -12.40 -8.34
CA ASP A 63 12.44 -13.25 -7.26
C ASP A 63 11.24 -14.08 -7.75
N PRO A 64 11.47 -15.05 -8.66
CA PRO A 64 10.40 -15.86 -9.23
C PRO A 64 9.68 -16.74 -8.20
N THR A 65 10.27 -16.93 -7.01
CA THR A 65 9.68 -17.70 -5.91
C THR A 65 9.06 -16.83 -4.82
N GLY A 66 9.09 -15.50 -4.98
CA GLY A 66 8.45 -14.54 -4.08
C GLY A 66 8.98 -14.49 -2.63
N ARG A 67 10.27 -14.79 -2.40
CA ARG A 67 10.88 -14.76 -1.06
C ARG A 67 10.87 -13.38 -0.41
N PHE A 68 10.86 -12.31 -1.19
CA PHE A 68 10.85 -10.92 -0.72
C PHE A 68 9.46 -10.28 -0.72
N CYS A 69 8.40 -11.07 -0.99
CA CYS A 69 7.03 -10.59 -1.03
C CYS A 69 6.24 -11.10 0.20
N ASN A 70 5.89 -10.19 1.12
CA ASN A 70 4.98 -10.51 2.21
C ASN A 70 3.51 -10.26 1.81
N GLU A 71 2.57 -10.68 2.67
CA GLU A 71 1.14 -10.53 2.42
C GLU A 71 0.72 -9.07 2.14
N TRP A 72 1.31 -8.10 2.83
CA TRP A 72 1.01 -6.69 2.62
C TRP A 72 1.49 -6.19 1.25
N VAL A 73 2.72 -6.54 0.85
CA VAL A 73 3.27 -6.21 -0.48
C VAL A 73 2.47 -6.91 -1.57
N SER A 74 2.12 -8.18 -1.38
CA SER A 74 1.31 -8.96 -2.32
C SER A 74 -0.04 -8.29 -2.60
N ARG A 75 -0.79 -7.96 -1.54
CA ARG A 75 -2.06 -7.24 -1.68
C ARG A 75 -1.92 -5.89 -2.33
N LEU A 76 -0.92 -5.10 -1.92
CA LEU A 76 -0.75 -3.74 -2.42
C LEU A 76 -0.31 -3.70 -3.88
N LEU A 77 0.67 -4.55 -4.24
CA LEU A 77 1.37 -4.45 -5.51
C LEU A 77 0.93 -5.49 -6.51
N PHE A 78 0.38 -6.64 -6.14
CA PHE A 78 0.16 -7.76 -7.07
C PHE A 78 -1.28 -8.26 -7.15
N ASP A 79 -2.20 -7.76 -6.29
CA ASP A 79 -3.57 -8.25 -6.16
C ASP A 79 -3.63 -9.67 -5.54
N GLU A 80 -4.68 -10.00 -4.79
CA GLU A 80 -4.72 -11.28 -4.05
C GLU A 80 -4.59 -12.49 -5.00
N GLY A 81 -3.54 -13.30 -4.79
CA GLY A 81 -3.35 -14.59 -5.48
C GLY A 81 -2.52 -14.58 -6.77
N LYS A 82 -1.91 -13.46 -7.18
CA LYS A 82 -1.15 -13.38 -8.45
C LYS A 82 0.38 -13.37 -8.30
N PHE A 83 0.90 -13.63 -7.11
CA PHE A 83 2.33 -13.81 -6.87
C PHE A 83 2.68 -15.30 -6.80
N HIS A 84 2.57 -16.00 -7.94
CA HIS A 84 2.93 -17.40 -8.13
C HIS A 84 3.54 -17.62 -9.52
#